data_AF-A0A803QE69-F1
#
_entry.id   AF-A0A803QE69-F1
#
_cell.length_a   1.000
_cell.length_b   1.000
_cell.length_c   1.000
_cell.angle_alpha   90.00
_cell.angle_beta   90.00
_cell.angle_gamma   90.00
#
_symmetry.space_group_name_H-M   'P 1'
#
loop_
_entity.id
_entity.type
_entity.pdbx_description
1 polymer ?
#
loop_
_entity_poly.entity_id
_entity_poly.type
_entity_poly.pdbx_seq_one_letter_code
_entity_poly.pdbx_strand_id
1 'polypeptide(L)'
;MADRGFGHSHSIPVNSGTNEVEGNFSLEEDEARQNGDGPNVVLGLDGGTTSTVCVCLPLMADPNDLPDPLPLLARAVSGCSNYNSVGENAAKETLEQVITEALTKSGSNWSAVRAVCLGVSGVNHPTDQEKILKWLRDIFPSHVKVYVQNDAVAALASGTMGKLHGCVLVAGTGSIAYGFSEDGKEARAAGGGPILGDWGSGYGIAAQALTAVIRANDGRGSQTMLTSRILKALGLSSPDELIGWTYEDRSWARIAALVPEVVSCAEAGDQIAHNILTEAVKELALSVKAVVERLRLCGEDSTGSFPVVMVGGVLETKRAWDIGNEVVIYIKKFFPNAQPIRPKVEPAVGAALLAFNFLMKESEVNKHS
;
A
#
# COMPACT_ATOMS: atom_id res chain seq x y z
N MET A 1 -25.28 60.61 -3.78
CA MET A 1 -26.25 61.74 -3.84
C MET A 1 -27.65 61.14 -3.78
N ALA A 2 -28.39 61.47 -2.71
CA ALA A 2 -29.83 61.26 -2.42
C ALA A 2 -30.38 59.80 -2.49
N ASP A 3 -30.83 59.10 -1.45
CA ASP A 3 -31.51 59.36 -0.15
C ASP A 3 -33.04 59.13 -0.17
N ARG A 4 -33.54 58.59 0.97
CA ARG A 4 -34.93 58.37 1.47
C ARG A 4 -35.65 57.07 1.08
N GLY A 5 -36.28 56.29 1.96
CA GLY A 5 -36.55 56.42 3.41
C GLY A 5 -37.95 55.88 3.78
N PHE A 6 -38.11 55.42 5.03
CA PHE A 6 -39.32 54.97 5.78
C PHE A 6 -39.81 53.53 5.52
N GLY A 7 -40.03 52.64 6.49
CA GLY A 7 -40.07 52.72 7.96
C GLY A 7 -41.47 52.39 8.48
N HIS A 8 -41.67 51.23 9.12
CA HIS A 8 -42.80 50.99 10.03
C HIS A 8 -42.41 50.05 11.19
N SER A 9 -42.50 50.64 12.38
CA SER A 9 -42.45 50.07 13.72
C SER A 9 -43.71 49.29 14.05
N HIS A 10 -43.63 48.18 14.79
CA HIS A 10 -44.67 47.74 15.72
C HIS A 10 -44.05 47.04 16.93
N SER A 11 -44.56 47.40 18.11
CA SER A 11 -44.06 47.06 19.44
C SER A 11 -44.90 45.95 20.06
N ILE A 12 -44.22 44.90 20.55
CA ILE A 12 -44.39 44.06 21.77
C ILE A 12 -45.82 43.89 22.37
N PRO A 13 -46.16 42.66 22.82
CA PRO A 13 -46.30 42.52 24.26
C PRO A 13 -45.41 41.42 24.86
N VAL A 14 -44.98 41.75 26.07
CA VAL A 14 -44.15 41.03 27.03
C VAL A 14 -44.85 39.75 27.43
N ASN A 15 -44.11 38.63 27.49
CA ASN A 15 -44.49 37.54 28.36
C ASN A 15 -43.30 37.17 29.24
N SER A 16 -43.48 37.48 30.52
CA SER A 16 -42.62 37.17 31.65
C SER A 16 -42.71 35.67 31.97
N GLY A 17 -41.61 34.96 31.81
CA GLY A 17 -41.46 33.57 32.24
C GLY A 17 -40.01 33.33 32.63
N THR A 18 -39.70 33.68 33.87
CA THR A 18 -38.47 33.33 34.56
C THR A 18 -38.37 31.81 34.70
N ASN A 19 -37.36 31.21 34.08
CA ASN A 19 -36.76 29.99 34.58
C ASN A 19 -35.24 30.21 34.56
N GLU A 20 -34.75 30.62 35.72
CA GLU A 20 -33.34 30.46 36.09
C GLU A 20 -33.02 28.97 36.01
N VAL A 21 -32.11 28.60 35.10
CA VAL A 21 -31.30 27.41 35.28
C VAL A 21 -29.90 27.95 35.50
N GLU A 22 -29.54 28.05 36.77
CA GLU A 22 -28.19 28.35 37.22
C GLU A 22 -27.20 27.43 36.52
N GLY A 23 -26.15 28.05 35.98
CA GLY A 23 -25.02 27.34 35.45
C GLY A 23 -24.32 26.58 36.56
N ASN A 24 -24.05 25.31 36.28
CA ASN A 24 -22.87 24.62 36.81
C ASN A 24 -22.11 24.09 35.59
N PHE A 25 -21.59 25.00 34.77
CA PHE A 25 -20.48 24.67 33.89
C PHE A 25 -19.24 24.68 34.78
N SER A 26 -18.83 23.48 35.19
CA SER A 26 -17.59 23.27 35.94
C SER A 26 -16.42 23.83 35.13
N LEU A 27 -15.69 24.79 35.71
CA LEU A 27 -14.43 25.31 35.20
C LEU A 27 -13.38 24.19 34.96
N GLU A 28 -13.60 22.99 35.51
CA GLU A 28 -12.79 21.80 35.26
C GLU A 28 -12.98 21.20 33.85
N GLU A 29 -14.13 21.40 33.18
CA GLU A 29 -14.36 20.86 31.82
C GLU A 29 -13.71 21.70 30.71
N ASP A 30 -13.53 23.01 30.93
CA ASP A 30 -12.83 23.88 29.97
C ASP A 30 -11.30 23.88 30.18
N GLU A 31 -10.80 23.61 31.39
CA GLU A 31 -9.37 23.38 31.62
C GLU A 31 -8.89 22.02 31.05
N ALA A 32 -9.76 21.00 31.00
CA ALA A 32 -9.45 19.72 30.36
C ALA A 32 -9.28 19.82 28.83
N ARG A 33 -9.84 20.86 28.19
CA ARG A 33 -9.70 21.09 26.73
C ARG A 33 -8.43 21.86 26.35
N GLN A 34 -7.70 22.40 27.33
CA GLN A 34 -6.44 23.12 27.11
C GLN A 34 -5.18 22.31 27.45
N ASN A 35 -5.32 21.12 28.03
CA ASN A 35 -4.24 20.13 28.10
C ASN A 35 -4.32 19.21 26.87
N GLY A 36 -3.22 19.11 26.11
CA GLY A 36 -3.11 18.30 24.89
C GLY A 36 -3.13 16.79 25.12
N ASP A 37 -4.11 16.28 25.88
CA ASP A 37 -4.14 14.95 26.49
C ASP A 37 -5.19 14.04 25.82
N GLY A 38 -5.25 14.09 24.49
CA GLY A 38 -5.91 13.02 23.72
C GLY A 38 -5.08 11.73 23.84
N PRO A 39 -5.71 10.53 23.72
CA PRO A 39 -4.97 9.27 23.77
C PRO A 39 -3.85 9.28 22.72
N ASN A 40 -2.68 8.80 23.12
CA ASN A 40 -1.52 8.71 22.23
C ASN A 40 -1.88 7.90 20.98
N VAL A 41 -1.30 8.27 19.85
CA VAL A 41 -1.57 7.60 18.55
C VAL A 41 -0.28 7.19 17.85
N VAL A 42 -0.43 6.23 16.96
CA VAL A 42 0.58 5.85 15.97
C VAL A 42 0.03 6.06 14.56
N LEU A 43 0.91 6.45 13.65
CA LEU A 43 0.58 6.67 12.25
C LEU A 43 1.25 5.63 11.36
N GLY A 44 0.50 5.11 10.42
CA GLY A 44 1.01 4.23 9.36
C GLY A 44 0.76 4.85 8.01
N LEU A 45 1.79 4.91 7.19
CA LEU A 45 1.71 5.44 5.84
C LEU A 45 2.12 4.39 4.81
N ASP A 46 1.38 4.32 3.72
CA ASP A 46 1.70 3.53 2.53
C ASP A 46 1.80 4.46 1.32
N GLY A 47 3.04 4.71 0.87
CA GLY A 47 3.39 5.60 -0.23
C GLY A 47 3.63 4.82 -1.52
N GLY A 48 2.58 4.69 -2.34
CA GLY A 48 2.65 4.07 -3.66
C GLY A 48 3.05 5.05 -4.77
N THR A 49 3.08 4.56 -6.00
CA THR A 49 3.35 5.38 -7.21
C THR A 49 2.14 6.22 -7.66
N THR A 50 0.94 5.93 -7.15
CA THR A 50 -0.31 6.61 -7.55
C THR A 50 -0.91 7.44 -6.41
N SER A 51 -0.91 6.90 -5.20
CA SER A 51 -1.51 7.54 -4.03
C SER A 51 -0.71 7.20 -2.78
N THR A 52 -0.89 8.03 -1.76
CA THR A 52 -0.37 7.81 -0.41
C THR A 52 -1.51 7.74 0.56
N VAL A 53 -1.55 6.67 1.37
CA VAL A 53 -2.55 6.47 2.41
C VAL A 53 -1.92 6.71 3.77
N CYS A 54 -2.61 7.41 4.65
CA CYS A 54 -2.25 7.53 6.06
C CYS A 54 -3.40 7.01 6.93
N VAL A 55 -3.07 6.17 7.91
CA VAL A 55 -4.00 5.68 8.92
C VAL A 55 -3.54 6.09 10.31
N CYS A 56 -4.50 6.37 11.18
CA CYS A 56 -4.28 6.71 12.57
C CYS A 56 -4.89 5.63 13.47
N LEU A 57 -4.06 5.02 14.31
CA LEU A 57 -4.48 4.04 15.33
C LEU A 57 -4.18 4.59 16.72
N PRO A 58 -4.99 4.26 17.75
CA PRO A 58 -4.59 4.54 19.12
C PRO A 58 -3.33 3.72 19.46
N LEU A 59 -2.51 4.26 20.34
CA LEU A 59 -1.41 3.52 20.94
C LEU A 59 -2.01 2.44 21.85
N MET A 60 -1.77 1.18 21.49
CA MET A 60 -2.29 0.02 22.21
C MET A 60 -1.37 -0.35 23.39
N ALA A 61 -1.87 -1.15 24.32
CA ALA A 61 -1.12 -1.55 25.50
C ALA A 61 -0.13 -2.70 25.21
N ASP A 62 -0.53 -3.69 24.42
CA ASP A 62 0.27 -4.88 24.10
C ASP A 62 0.33 -5.10 22.58
N PRO A 63 1.53 -5.18 21.96
CA PRO A 63 1.69 -5.53 20.54
C PRO A 63 1.28 -6.96 20.19
N ASN A 64 1.12 -7.85 21.17
CA ASN A 64 0.74 -9.25 20.97
C ASN A 64 -0.76 -9.53 21.13
N ASP A 65 -1.50 -8.61 21.76
CA ASP A 65 -2.95 -8.72 22.00
C ASP A 65 -3.69 -7.58 21.27
N LEU A 66 -3.84 -7.77 19.95
CA LEU A 66 -4.49 -6.80 19.07
C LEU A 66 -6.00 -7.07 18.98
N PRO A 67 -6.86 -6.05 19.12
CA PRO A 67 -8.30 -6.20 18.94
C PRO A 67 -8.66 -6.53 17.48
N ASP A 68 -9.75 -7.28 17.29
CA ASP A 68 -10.35 -7.58 15.97
C ASP A 68 -11.83 -7.15 15.97
N PRO A 69 -12.23 -6.10 15.22
CA PRO A 69 -11.39 -5.30 14.32
C PRO A 69 -10.47 -4.32 15.05
N LEU A 70 -9.38 -3.92 14.39
CA LEU A 70 -8.49 -2.87 14.89
C LEU A 70 -9.23 -1.52 15.00
N PRO A 71 -8.98 -0.73 16.05
CA PRO A 71 -9.61 0.58 16.26
C PRO A 71 -9.01 1.63 15.32
N LEU A 72 -9.50 1.67 14.07
CA LEU A 72 -9.11 2.68 13.09
C LEU A 72 -9.75 4.03 13.44
N LEU A 73 -8.96 4.99 13.92
CA LEU A 73 -9.46 6.33 14.26
C LEU A 73 -9.71 7.18 13.02
N ALA A 74 -8.80 7.10 12.04
CA ALA A 74 -8.93 7.81 10.79
C ALA A 74 -8.14 7.18 9.66
N ARG A 75 -8.59 7.51 8.44
CA ARG A 75 -7.92 7.19 7.17
C ARG A 75 -7.98 8.41 6.26
N ALA A 76 -6.85 8.77 5.68
CA ALA A 76 -6.70 9.83 4.69
C ALA A 76 -5.95 9.32 3.46
N VAL A 77 -6.21 9.93 2.30
CA VAL A 77 -5.57 9.60 1.03
C VAL A 77 -5.18 10.88 0.33
N SER A 78 -3.93 10.97 -0.11
CA SER A 78 -3.44 12.07 -0.97
C SER A 78 -2.80 11.50 -2.23
N GLY A 79 -2.21 12.39 -3.04
CA GLY A 79 -1.50 12.06 -4.27
C GLY A 79 -0.26 11.18 -4.04
N CYS A 80 0.60 11.10 -5.06
CA CYS A 80 1.80 10.26 -5.02
C CYS A 80 2.89 10.87 -4.13
N SER A 81 3.42 10.10 -3.15
CA SER A 81 4.60 10.48 -2.37
C SER A 81 5.90 9.80 -2.84
N ASN A 82 5.90 9.17 -4.02
CA ASN A 82 7.11 8.62 -4.61
C ASN A 82 7.94 9.75 -5.25
N TYR A 83 9.05 10.11 -4.61
CA TYR A 83 9.91 11.20 -5.08
C TYR A 83 10.53 10.94 -6.46
N ASN A 84 10.69 9.69 -6.88
CA ASN A 84 11.16 9.37 -8.23
C ASN A 84 10.09 9.70 -9.29
N SER A 85 8.82 9.80 -8.91
CA SER A 85 7.70 10.10 -9.79
C SER A 85 7.35 11.60 -9.83
N VAL A 86 7.30 12.26 -8.66
CA VAL A 86 6.82 13.66 -8.56
C VAL A 86 7.87 14.68 -8.11
N GLY A 87 9.09 14.22 -7.76
CA GLY A 87 10.11 15.06 -7.17
C GLY A 87 9.97 15.22 -5.65
N GLU A 88 11.02 15.74 -5.02
CA GLU A 88 11.16 15.82 -3.55
C GLU A 88 10.15 16.75 -2.88
N ASN A 89 9.97 17.98 -3.37
CA ASN A 89 9.07 18.95 -2.74
C ASN A 89 7.61 18.48 -2.77
N ALA A 90 7.12 18.02 -3.93
CA ALA A 90 5.77 17.52 -4.09
C ALA A 90 5.50 16.27 -3.23
N ALA A 91 6.49 15.38 -3.10
CA ALA A 91 6.39 14.22 -2.21
C ALA A 91 6.27 14.63 -0.73
N LYS A 92 7.05 15.63 -0.29
CA LYS A 92 6.99 16.14 1.09
C LYS A 92 5.65 16.83 1.38
N GLU A 93 5.18 17.70 0.48
CA GLU A 93 3.87 18.35 0.60
C GLU A 93 2.73 17.33 0.68
N THR A 94 2.80 16.28 -0.13
CA THR A 94 1.82 15.18 -0.11
C THR A 94 1.80 14.45 1.24
N LEU A 95 2.97 14.19 1.83
CA LEU A 95 3.09 13.57 3.15
C LEU A 95 2.50 14.48 4.24
N GLU A 96 2.86 15.76 4.27
CA GLU A 96 2.33 16.72 5.24
C GLU A 96 0.80 16.86 5.14
N GLN A 97 0.28 16.92 3.91
CA GLN A 97 -1.16 16.99 3.66
C GLN A 97 -1.89 15.76 4.19
N VAL A 98 -1.44 14.56 3.83
CA VAL A 98 -2.14 13.31 4.21
C VAL A 98 -2.08 13.05 5.72
N ILE A 99 -0.97 13.43 6.37
CA ILE A 99 -0.83 13.35 7.83
C ILE A 99 -1.78 14.34 8.51
N THR A 100 -1.81 15.59 8.05
CA THR A 100 -2.69 16.63 8.61
C THR A 100 -4.15 16.22 8.50
N GLU A 101 -4.56 15.67 7.36
CA GLU A 101 -5.93 15.21 7.13
C GLU A 101 -6.27 14.01 8.04
N ALA A 102 -5.36 13.04 8.21
CA ALA A 102 -5.58 11.90 9.09
C ALA A 102 -5.76 12.32 10.56
N LEU A 103 -4.90 13.22 11.06
CA LEU A 103 -4.99 13.75 12.43
C LEU A 103 -6.26 14.58 12.64
N THR A 104 -6.63 15.42 11.67
CA THR A 104 -7.87 16.21 11.72
C THR A 104 -9.09 15.29 11.80
N LYS A 105 -9.14 14.23 10.98
CA LYS A 105 -10.24 13.26 10.98
C LYS A 105 -10.30 12.41 12.24
N SER A 106 -9.16 12.11 12.87
CA SER A 106 -9.14 11.34 14.13
C SER A 106 -9.47 12.18 15.35
N GLY A 107 -9.49 13.51 15.22
CA GLY A 107 -9.56 14.43 16.36
C GLY A 107 -8.28 14.45 17.20
N SER A 108 -7.16 13.96 16.65
CA SER A 108 -5.86 13.92 17.33
C SER A 108 -4.99 15.11 16.95
N ASN A 109 -4.08 15.49 17.83
CA ASN A 109 -3.10 16.53 17.58
C ASN A 109 -1.72 15.94 17.28
N TRP A 110 -0.85 16.72 16.63
CA TRP A 110 0.55 16.36 16.36
C TRP A 110 1.32 15.95 17.62
N SER A 111 1.01 16.55 18.78
CA SER A 111 1.61 16.21 20.07
C SER A 111 1.21 14.83 20.61
N ALA A 112 0.08 14.26 20.16
CA ALA A 112 -0.38 12.92 20.57
C ALA A 112 0.33 11.81 19.79
N VAL A 113 0.96 12.12 18.66
CA VAL A 113 1.72 11.14 17.88
C VAL A 113 2.92 10.67 18.68
N ARG A 114 3.14 9.35 18.73
CA ARG A 114 4.31 8.73 19.38
C ARG A 114 5.22 8.04 18.39
N ALA A 115 4.66 7.43 17.36
CA ALA A 115 5.43 6.79 16.31
C ALA A 115 4.75 6.90 14.95
N VAL A 116 5.57 6.96 13.91
CA VAL A 116 5.18 6.97 12.50
C VAL A 116 6.02 5.95 11.75
N CYS A 117 5.38 5.11 10.93
CA CYS A 117 6.09 4.28 9.95
C CYS A 117 5.56 4.58 8.55
N LEU A 118 6.47 4.87 7.63
CA LEU A 118 6.20 5.04 6.21
C LEU A 118 6.75 3.84 5.44
N GLY A 119 5.86 3.01 4.90
CA GLY A 119 6.17 2.06 3.84
C GLY A 119 6.15 2.80 2.50
N VAL A 120 7.22 2.75 1.72
CA VAL A 120 7.33 3.52 0.48
C VAL A 120 7.94 2.70 -0.65
N SER A 121 7.28 2.76 -1.80
CA SER A 121 7.74 2.11 -3.02
C SER A 121 9.06 2.74 -3.49
N GLY A 122 10.02 1.90 -3.85
CA GLY A 122 11.29 2.33 -4.46
C GLY A 122 12.41 2.69 -3.49
N VAL A 123 12.17 2.62 -2.17
CA VAL A 123 13.26 2.65 -1.18
C VAL A 123 13.94 1.28 -1.17
N ASN A 124 15.08 1.22 -1.86
CA ASN A 124 15.84 -0.01 -2.07
C ASN A 124 17.26 0.06 -1.49
N HIS A 125 17.75 1.26 -1.21
CA HIS A 125 19.09 1.48 -0.67
C HIS A 125 19.02 2.28 0.65
N PRO A 126 19.92 2.03 1.62
CA PRO A 126 19.96 2.77 2.89
C PRO A 126 20.01 4.30 2.73
N THR A 127 20.60 4.80 1.64
CA THR A 127 20.64 6.25 1.34
C THR A 127 19.27 6.83 1.02
N ASP A 128 18.40 6.07 0.33
CA ASP A 128 17.04 6.51 0.02
C ASP A 128 16.21 6.57 1.30
N GLN A 129 16.39 5.56 2.16
CA GLN A 129 15.74 5.47 3.46
C GLN A 129 16.14 6.64 4.36
N GLU A 130 17.44 6.95 4.48
CA GLU A 130 17.92 8.07 5.32
C GLU A 130 17.42 9.43 4.81
N LYS A 131 17.31 9.60 3.49
CA LYS A 131 16.76 10.83 2.90
C LYS A 131 15.31 11.06 3.34
N ILE A 132 14.47 10.04 3.25
CA ILE A 132 13.06 10.13 3.63
C ILE A 132 12.91 10.23 5.16
N LEU A 133 13.75 9.53 5.92
CA LEU A 133 13.82 9.68 7.38
C LEU A 133 14.09 11.12 7.78
N LYS A 134 15.02 11.80 7.10
CA LYS A 134 15.29 13.23 7.33
C LYS A 134 14.04 14.09 7.09
N TRP A 135 13.31 13.86 5.99
CA TRP A 135 12.06 14.59 5.75
C TRP A 135 11.03 14.38 6.85
N LEU A 136 10.84 13.13 7.31
CA LEU A 136 9.92 12.84 8.41
C LEU A 136 10.36 13.50 9.72
N ARG A 137 11.67 13.55 10.00
CA ARG A 137 12.21 14.27 11.18
C ARG A 137 12.00 15.79 11.09
N ASP A 138 11.96 16.36 9.89
CA ASP A 138 11.64 17.78 9.70
C ASP A 138 10.13 18.08 9.88
N ILE A 139 9.27 17.09 9.61
CA ILE A 139 7.80 17.20 9.73
C ILE A 139 7.35 17.02 11.18
N PHE A 140 7.90 16.04 11.89
CA PHE A 140 7.45 15.66 13.21
C PHE A 140 8.30 16.27 14.34
N PRO A 141 7.69 16.57 15.50
CA PRO A 141 8.45 16.94 16.70
C PRO A 141 9.45 15.85 17.13
N SER A 142 10.51 16.25 17.84
CA SER A 142 11.62 15.36 18.23
C SER A 142 11.25 14.19 19.14
N HIS A 143 10.11 14.24 19.83
CA HIS A 143 9.62 13.12 20.66
C HIS A 143 9.00 11.99 19.83
N VAL A 144 8.66 12.24 18.56
CA VAL A 144 8.03 11.25 17.67
C VAL A 144 9.10 10.35 17.08
N LYS A 145 8.91 9.03 17.23
CA LYS A 145 9.75 8.04 16.55
C LYS A 145 9.33 7.89 15.10
N VAL A 146 10.27 7.98 14.18
CA VAL A 146 10.00 7.88 12.74
C VAL A 146 10.74 6.70 12.14
N TYR A 147 10.02 5.90 11.38
CA TYR A 147 10.51 4.70 10.71
C TYR A 147 10.17 4.79 9.22
N VAL A 148 11.12 4.37 8.38
CA VAL A 148 10.90 4.24 6.94
C VAL A 148 11.23 2.81 6.58
N GLN A 149 10.33 2.17 5.85
CA GLN A 149 10.44 0.80 5.40
C GLN A 149 10.13 0.71 3.91
N ASN A 150 10.56 -0.38 3.28
CA ASN A 150 10.08 -0.73 1.96
C ASN A 150 8.56 -1.04 2.05
N ASP A 151 7.80 -0.66 1.02
CA ASP A 151 6.35 -0.91 0.94
C ASP A 151 5.98 -2.40 1.10
N ALA A 152 6.83 -3.31 0.62
CA ALA A 152 6.65 -4.75 0.83
C ALA A 152 6.66 -5.14 2.31
N VAL A 153 7.41 -4.43 3.17
CA VAL A 153 7.45 -4.71 4.61
C VAL A 153 6.12 -4.33 5.27
N ALA A 154 5.54 -3.19 4.88
CA ALA A 154 4.21 -2.79 5.32
C ALA A 154 3.11 -3.75 4.80
N ALA A 155 3.25 -4.22 3.56
CA ALA A 155 2.38 -5.23 2.97
C ALA A 155 2.49 -6.60 3.66
N LEU A 156 3.68 -7.04 4.06
CA LEU A 156 3.84 -8.23 4.88
C LEU A 156 3.12 -8.06 6.22
N ALA A 157 3.39 -6.95 6.92
CA ALA A 157 2.81 -6.64 8.21
C ALA A 157 1.28 -6.55 8.20
N SER A 158 0.66 -6.14 7.09
CA SER A 158 -0.81 -6.10 6.98
C SER A 158 -1.43 -7.49 6.91
N GLY A 159 -0.71 -8.49 6.36
CA GLY A 159 -1.16 -9.88 6.35
C GLY A 159 -0.86 -10.63 7.64
N THR A 160 0.17 -10.24 8.38
CA THR A 160 0.64 -10.91 9.61
C THR A 160 0.30 -10.16 10.89
N MET A 161 -0.53 -9.11 10.81
CA MET A 161 -0.92 -8.26 11.93
C MET A 161 0.27 -7.69 12.70
N GLY A 162 1.22 -7.08 11.97
CA GLY A 162 2.39 -6.40 12.52
C GLY A 162 3.62 -7.30 12.74
N LYS A 163 3.48 -8.63 12.61
CA LYS A 163 4.61 -9.56 12.81
C LYS A 163 5.49 -9.66 11.58
N LEU A 164 6.78 -9.34 11.70
CA LEU A 164 7.75 -9.53 10.62
C LEU A 164 8.26 -10.98 10.58
N HIS A 165 7.44 -11.86 10.01
CA HIS A 165 7.78 -13.26 9.78
C HIS A 165 7.06 -13.78 8.53
N GLY A 166 7.76 -14.60 7.73
CA GLY A 166 7.24 -15.21 6.52
C GLY A 166 7.65 -14.47 5.26
N CYS A 167 6.85 -14.60 4.20
CA CYS A 167 7.10 -13.98 2.90
C CYS A 167 5.88 -13.17 2.47
N VAL A 168 6.09 -12.03 1.83
CA VAL A 168 5.08 -11.33 1.03
C VAL A 168 5.44 -11.48 -0.44
N LEU A 169 4.42 -11.67 -1.28
CA LEU A 169 4.46 -11.52 -2.72
C LEU A 169 3.56 -10.35 -3.10
N VAL A 170 4.17 -9.30 -3.63
CA VAL A 170 3.46 -8.17 -4.22
C VAL A 170 3.49 -8.32 -5.73
N ALA A 171 2.33 -8.31 -6.40
CA ALA A 171 2.25 -8.22 -7.85
C ALA A 171 1.15 -7.23 -8.27
N GLY A 172 1.59 -6.06 -8.71
CA GLY A 172 0.78 -4.98 -9.27
C GLY A 172 1.39 -4.54 -10.60
N THR A 173 1.66 -3.24 -10.77
CA THR A 173 2.40 -2.73 -11.93
C THR A 173 3.80 -3.37 -12.04
N GLY A 174 4.51 -3.48 -10.91
CA GLY A 174 5.74 -4.26 -10.73
C GLY A 174 5.49 -5.50 -9.87
N SER A 175 6.53 -6.26 -9.55
CA SER A 175 6.42 -7.43 -8.68
C SER A 175 7.65 -7.61 -7.78
N ILE A 176 7.45 -8.03 -6.53
CA ILE A 176 8.54 -8.31 -5.59
C ILE A 176 8.12 -9.42 -4.61
N ALA A 177 9.06 -10.28 -4.25
CA ALA A 177 8.94 -11.14 -3.08
C ALA A 177 9.91 -10.64 -2.00
N TYR A 178 9.43 -10.50 -0.77
CA TYR A 178 10.21 -10.01 0.36
C TYR A 178 9.84 -10.79 1.62
N GLY A 179 10.76 -11.07 2.53
CA GLY A 179 10.44 -11.86 3.71
C GLY A 179 11.40 -11.68 4.87
N PHE A 180 10.97 -12.20 6.02
CA PHE A 180 11.72 -12.22 7.26
C PHE A 180 11.65 -13.60 7.93
N SER A 181 12.77 -14.08 8.45
CA SER A 181 12.82 -15.21 9.39
C SER A 181 12.54 -14.75 10.83
N GLU A 182 12.27 -15.69 11.73
CA GLU A 182 12.00 -15.37 13.15
C GLU A 182 13.17 -14.66 13.85
N ASP A 183 14.41 -14.93 13.45
CA ASP A 183 15.62 -14.27 13.94
C ASP A 183 15.87 -12.89 13.29
N GLY A 184 14.94 -12.42 12.45
CA GLY A 184 14.96 -11.09 11.86
C GLY A 184 15.85 -10.94 10.62
N LYS A 185 16.36 -12.04 10.03
CA LYS A 185 17.04 -11.94 8.72
C LYS A 185 16.02 -11.64 7.64
N GLU A 186 16.41 -10.80 6.69
CA GLU A 186 15.58 -10.41 5.56
C GLU A 186 16.10 -10.97 4.24
N ALA A 187 15.19 -11.20 3.31
CA ALA A 187 15.54 -11.61 1.96
C ALA A 187 14.53 -11.08 0.94
N ARG A 188 15.05 -10.71 -0.24
CA ARG A 188 14.28 -10.19 -1.37
C ARG A 188 14.55 -10.95 -2.65
N ALA A 189 13.54 -11.18 -3.48
CA ALA A 189 13.67 -11.60 -4.87
C ALA A 189 12.77 -10.76 -5.78
N ALA A 190 13.16 -10.60 -7.06
CA ALA A 190 12.52 -9.69 -8.00
C ALA A 190 12.48 -8.22 -7.53
N GLY A 191 11.62 -7.40 -8.13
CA GLY A 191 11.52 -5.96 -7.92
C GLY A 191 12.61 -5.19 -8.66
N GLY A 192 13.23 -5.79 -9.67
CA GLY A 192 14.29 -5.15 -10.47
C GLY A 192 13.71 -4.16 -11.50
N GLY A 193 12.39 -4.09 -11.61
CA GLY A 193 11.72 -3.36 -12.67
C GLY A 193 11.65 -4.16 -13.98
N PRO A 194 10.99 -3.58 -14.99
CA PRO A 194 10.61 -4.28 -16.21
C PRO A 194 11.79 -4.64 -17.12
N ILE A 195 12.95 -4.00 -16.94
CA ILE A 195 14.16 -4.31 -17.70
C ILE A 195 14.88 -5.54 -17.12
N LEU A 196 14.81 -5.72 -15.80
CA LEU A 196 15.67 -6.66 -15.08
C LEU A 196 15.01 -7.97 -14.66
N GLY A 197 13.68 -8.11 -14.77
CA GLY A 197 13.06 -9.41 -14.54
C GLY A 197 11.66 -9.45 -13.93
N ASP A 198 10.96 -8.32 -13.75
CA ASP A 198 9.59 -8.31 -13.19
C ASP A 198 8.53 -8.88 -14.17
N TRP A 199 8.79 -10.05 -14.77
CA TRP A 199 7.97 -10.67 -15.82
C TRP A 199 6.62 -11.18 -15.32
N GLY A 200 6.52 -11.48 -14.02
CA GLY A 200 5.29 -11.83 -13.33
C GLY A 200 4.39 -10.63 -12.98
N SER A 201 4.90 -9.40 -13.12
CA SER A 201 4.14 -8.18 -12.86
C SER A 201 3.09 -7.89 -13.94
N GLY A 202 2.18 -6.97 -13.66
CA GLY A 202 1.21 -6.51 -14.64
C GLY A 202 1.88 -5.87 -15.86
N TYR A 203 2.97 -5.13 -15.67
CA TYR A 203 3.77 -4.63 -16.80
C TYR A 203 4.37 -5.81 -17.58
N GLY A 204 4.98 -6.78 -16.90
CA GLY A 204 5.63 -7.94 -17.52
C GLY A 204 4.67 -8.76 -18.38
N ILE A 205 3.47 -9.04 -17.84
CA ILE A 205 2.40 -9.75 -18.55
C ILE A 205 1.97 -8.97 -19.80
N ALA A 206 1.67 -7.68 -19.65
CA ALA A 206 1.19 -6.85 -20.76
C ALA A 206 2.26 -6.59 -21.82
N ALA A 207 3.54 -6.42 -21.43
CA ALA A 207 4.65 -6.24 -22.36
C ALA A 207 4.87 -7.49 -23.23
N GLN A 208 4.73 -8.69 -22.64
CA GLN A 208 4.77 -9.94 -23.41
C GLN A 208 3.58 -10.04 -24.37
N ALA A 209 2.39 -9.61 -23.96
CA ALA A 209 1.21 -9.58 -24.83
C ALA A 209 1.37 -8.60 -26.01
N LEU A 210 1.85 -7.38 -25.75
CA LEU A 210 2.19 -6.41 -26.81
C LEU A 210 3.24 -6.97 -27.77
N THR A 211 4.26 -7.63 -27.23
CA THR A 211 5.29 -8.31 -28.04
C THR A 211 4.67 -9.41 -28.90
N ALA A 212 3.73 -10.20 -28.37
CA ALA A 212 3.01 -11.22 -29.14
C ALA A 212 2.18 -10.62 -30.28
N VAL A 213 1.52 -9.49 -30.05
CA VAL A 213 0.77 -8.76 -31.10
C VAL A 213 1.69 -8.30 -32.23
N ILE A 214 2.84 -7.69 -31.91
CA ILE A 214 3.81 -7.26 -32.93
C ILE A 214 4.37 -8.45 -33.71
N ARG A 215 4.70 -9.56 -33.03
CA ARG A 215 5.19 -10.78 -33.69
C ARG A 215 4.14 -11.42 -34.59
N ALA A 216 2.86 -11.36 -34.21
CA ALA A 216 1.77 -11.85 -35.05
C ALA A 216 1.59 -10.96 -36.31
N ASN A 217 1.78 -9.65 -36.17
CA ASN A 217 1.70 -8.69 -37.27
C ASN A 217 2.85 -8.84 -38.28
N ASP A 218 4.09 -8.99 -37.80
CA ASP A 218 5.28 -9.07 -38.65
C ASP A 218 5.62 -10.51 -39.14
N GLY A 219 4.78 -11.49 -38.78
CA GLY A 219 4.90 -12.88 -39.22
C GLY A 219 5.89 -13.74 -38.43
N ARG A 220 6.53 -13.22 -37.37
CA ARG A 220 7.43 -14.00 -36.48
C ARG A 220 6.69 -14.83 -35.43
N GLY A 221 5.39 -14.63 -35.26
CA GLY A 221 4.55 -15.30 -34.28
C GLY A 221 3.22 -15.78 -34.87
N SER A 222 2.57 -16.69 -34.16
CA SER A 222 1.22 -17.15 -34.50
C SER A 222 0.19 -16.03 -34.32
N GLN A 223 -0.90 -16.08 -35.09
CA GLN A 223 -2.05 -15.22 -34.88
C GLN A 223 -2.65 -15.44 -33.48
N THR A 224 -3.13 -14.36 -32.87
CA THR A 224 -3.66 -14.36 -31.49
C THR A 224 -4.84 -13.40 -31.37
N MET A 225 -5.81 -13.76 -30.53
CA MET A 225 -6.93 -12.91 -30.14
C MET A 225 -6.46 -11.61 -29.46
N LEU A 226 -5.27 -11.60 -28.86
CA LEU A 226 -4.64 -10.44 -28.23
C LEU A 226 -4.59 -9.23 -29.18
N THR A 227 -4.33 -9.46 -30.48
CA THR A 227 -4.24 -8.38 -31.48
C THR A 227 -5.54 -7.58 -31.51
N SER A 228 -6.66 -8.25 -31.78
CA SER A 228 -7.97 -7.57 -31.86
C SER A 228 -8.42 -6.96 -30.54
N ARG A 229 -8.11 -7.60 -29.41
CA ARG A 229 -8.54 -7.18 -28.08
C ARG A 229 -7.79 -5.96 -27.59
N ILE A 230 -6.46 -5.97 -27.69
CA ILE A 230 -5.61 -4.86 -27.26
C ILE A 230 -5.86 -3.64 -28.15
N LEU A 231 -5.91 -3.80 -29.48
CA LEU A 231 -6.20 -2.67 -30.37
C LEU A 231 -7.55 -2.02 -30.06
N LYS A 232 -8.59 -2.82 -29.82
CA LYS A 232 -9.90 -2.32 -29.41
C LYS A 232 -9.85 -1.59 -28.06
N ALA A 233 -9.14 -2.14 -27.07
CA ALA A 233 -9.01 -1.52 -25.76
C ALA A 233 -8.26 -0.18 -25.81
N LEU A 234 -7.32 -0.04 -26.75
CA LEU A 234 -6.53 1.18 -26.96
C LEU A 234 -7.13 2.15 -27.98
N GLY A 235 -8.18 1.77 -28.69
CA GLY A 235 -8.77 2.59 -29.76
C GLY A 235 -7.88 2.72 -31.00
N LEU A 236 -6.99 1.76 -31.24
CA LEU A 236 -6.04 1.76 -32.36
C LEU A 236 -6.61 0.99 -33.55
N SER A 237 -6.27 1.41 -34.77
CA SER A 237 -6.78 0.78 -35.99
C SER A 237 -5.87 -0.33 -36.52
N SER A 238 -4.59 -0.31 -36.17
CA SER A 238 -3.59 -1.26 -36.65
C SER A 238 -2.49 -1.57 -35.61
N PRO A 239 -1.84 -2.74 -35.67
CA PRO A 239 -0.68 -3.04 -34.81
C PRO A 239 0.50 -2.07 -34.96
N ASP A 240 0.67 -1.43 -36.11
CA ASP A 240 1.77 -0.48 -36.35
C ASP A 240 1.67 0.76 -35.45
N GLU A 241 0.46 1.16 -35.07
CA GLU A 241 0.22 2.27 -34.15
C GLU A 241 0.68 1.99 -32.71
N LEU A 242 0.89 0.71 -32.34
CA LEU A 242 1.38 0.35 -31.00
C LEU A 242 2.76 0.92 -30.71
N ILE A 243 3.60 1.12 -31.73
CA ILE A 243 4.92 1.73 -31.56
C ILE A 243 4.76 3.16 -31.04
N GLY A 244 3.97 3.98 -31.72
CA GLY A 244 3.68 5.35 -31.30
C GLY A 244 3.05 5.39 -29.91
N TRP A 245 2.01 4.58 -29.69
CA TRP A 245 1.33 4.49 -28.41
C TRP A 245 2.28 4.11 -27.25
N THR A 246 3.20 3.16 -27.47
CA THR A 246 4.12 2.67 -26.42
C THR A 246 5.16 3.72 -26.04
N TYR A 247 5.69 4.47 -27.01
CA TYR A 247 6.78 5.43 -26.75
C TYR A 247 6.31 6.85 -26.42
N GLU A 248 5.03 7.17 -26.64
CA GLU A 248 4.42 8.46 -26.27
C GLU A 248 4.37 8.69 -24.76
N ASP A 249 4.12 7.63 -23.98
CA ASP A 249 4.03 7.70 -22.51
C ASP A 249 4.78 6.51 -21.88
N ARG A 250 5.72 6.83 -20.99
CA ARG A 250 6.58 5.86 -20.29
C ARG A 250 5.95 5.25 -19.04
N SER A 251 4.69 5.57 -18.75
CA SER A 251 3.96 5.06 -17.59
C SER A 251 3.81 3.53 -17.62
N TRP A 252 4.41 2.85 -16.63
CA TRP A 252 4.27 1.41 -16.49
C TRP A 252 2.83 1.00 -16.17
N ALA A 253 2.09 1.85 -15.45
CA ALA A 253 0.70 1.58 -15.07
C ALA A 253 -0.21 1.48 -16.29
N ARG A 254 0.02 2.30 -17.32
CA ARG A 254 -0.73 2.27 -18.59
C ARG A 254 -0.51 0.97 -19.36
N ILE A 255 0.71 0.43 -19.34
CA ILE A 255 1.00 -0.89 -19.90
C ILE A 255 0.33 -1.98 -19.07
N ALA A 256 0.52 -1.96 -17.73
CA ALA A 256 -0.05 -2.95 -16.82
C ALA A 256 -1.60 -2.99 -16.86
N ALA A 257 -2.26 -1.89 -17.21
CA ALA A 257 -3.71 -1.84 -17.39
C ALA A 257 -4.26 -2.76 -18.50
N LEU A 258 -3.40 -3.32 -19.36
CA LEU A 258 -3.78 -4.28 -20.39
C LEU A 258 -3.93 -5.74 -19.90
N VAL A 259 -3.52 -6.05 -18.66
CA VAL A 259 -3.64 -7.41 -18.09
C VAL A 259 -5.05 -8.01 -18.21
N PRO A 260 -6.16 -7.28 -17.97
CA PRO A 260 -7.51 -7.82 -18.12
C PRO A 260 -7.82 -8.34 -19.53
N GLU A 261 -7.23 -7.76 -20.59
CA GLU A 261 -7.39 -8.25 -21.97
C GLU A 261 -6.63 -9.55 -22.19
N VAL A 262 -5.45 -9.70 -21.58
CA VAL A 262 -4.67 -10.95 -21.63
C VAL A 262 -5.43 -12.07 -20.93
N VAL A 263 -5.95 -11.81 -19.73
CA VAL A 263 -6.79 -12.76 -18.99
C VAL A 263 -8.02 -13.16 -19.80
N SER A 264 -8.74 -12.18 -20.38
CA SER A 264 -9.94 -12.44 -21.20
C SER A 264 -9.63 -13.28 -22.44
N CYS A 265 -8.46 -13.11 -23.06
CA CYS A 265 -8.04 -13.94 -24.20
C CYS A 265 -7.75 -15.38 -23.77
N ALA A 266 -7.04 -15.57 -22.65
CA ALA A 266 -6.76 -16.89 -22.12
C ALA A 266 -8.06 -17.65 -21.76
N GLU A 267 -9.03 -16.96 -21.14
CA GLU A 267 -10.36 -17.50 -20.85
C GLU A 267 -11.14 -17.89 -22.11
N ALA A 268 -10.90 -17.18 -23.22
CA ALA A 268 -11.51 -17.49 -24.51
C ALA A 268 -10.77 -18.59 -25.29
N GLY A 269 -9.74 -19.22 -24.71
CA GLY A 269 -8.98 -20.31 -25.32
C GLY A 269 -7.80 -19.88 -26.18
N ASP A 270 -7.35 -18.62 -26.08
CA ASP A 270 -6.13 -18.18 -26.77
C ASP A 270 -4.87 -18.78 -26.10
N GLN A 271 -4.17 -19.65 -26.84
CA GLN A 271 -3.01 -20.35 -26.32
C GLN A 271 -1.82 -19.44 -26.01
N ILE A 272 -1.65 -18.33 -26.75
CA ILE A 272 -0.54 -17.40 -26.53
C ILE A 272 -0.76 -16.64 -25.21
N ALA A 273 -1.98 -16.13 -24.99
CA ALA A 273 -2.37 -15.50 -23.75
C ALA A 273 -2.25 -16.47 -22.55
N HIS A 274 -2.72 -17.71 -22.71
CA HIS A 274 -2.57 -18.73 -21.68
C HIS A 274 -1.10 -19.00 -21.31
N ASN A 275 -0.22 -19.09 -22.30
CA ASN A 275 1.21 -19.30 -22.07
C ASN A 275 1.86 -18.12 -21.34
N ILE A 276 1.53 -16.87 -21.72
CA ILE A 276 2.03 -15.66 -21.06
C ILE A 276 1.67 -15.67 -19.57
N LEU A 277 0.41 -15.96 -19.25
CA LEU A 277 -0.06 -15.97 -17.86
C LEU A 277 0.55 -17.13 -17.08
N THR A 278 0.70 -18.30 -17.71
CA THR A 278 1.37 -19.46 -17.08
C THR A 278 2.83 -19.16 -16.76
N GLU A 279 3.55 -18.45 -17.63
CA GLU A 279 4.93 -18.07 -17.37
C GLU A 279 5.03 -17.02 -16.25
N ALA A 280 4.14 -16.03 -16.26
CA ALA A 280 4.04 -15.06 -15.17
C ALA A 280 3.80 -15.73 -13.80
N VAL A 281 2.92 -16.72 -13.73
CA VAL A 281 2.68 -17.53 -12.52
C VAL A 281 3.95 -18.21 -12.03
N LYS A 282 4.73 -18.81 -12.94
CA LYS A 282 6.00 -19.48 -12.57
C LYS A 282 7.01 -18.48 -12.02
N GLU A 283 7.19 -17.34 -12.68
CA GLU A 283 8.13 -16.29 -12.25
C GLU A 283 7.79 -15.75 -10.85
N LEU A 284 6.50 -15.53 -10.57
CA LEU A 284 6.03 -15.13 -9.24
C LEU A 284 6.31 -16.21 -8.19
N ALA A 285 6.01 -17.47 -8.49
CA ALA A 285 6.26 -18.58 -7.57
C ALA A 285 7.76 -18.83 -7.33
N LEU A 286 8.61 -18.68 -8.35
CA LEU A 286 10.06 -18.77 -8.24
C LEU A 286 10.62 -17.65 -7.36
N SER A 287 10.05 -16.44 -7.43
CA SER A 287 10.43 -15.32 -6.57
C SER A 287 10.15 -15.63 -5.09
N VAL A 288 8.98 -16.18 -4.78
CA VAL A 288 8.66 -16.65 -3.42
C VAL A 288 9.61 -17.76 -2.98
N LYS A 289 9.84 -18.75 -3.84
CA LYS A 289 10.77 -19.86 -3.56
C LYS A 289 12.16 -19.36 -3.18
N ALA A 290 12.71 -18.42 -3.94
CA ALA A 290 14.02 -17.86 -3.68
C ALA A 290 14.12 -17.15 -2.32
N VAL A 291 13.04 -16.49 -1.85
CA VAL A 291 12.99 -15.87 -0.51
C VAL A 291 12.91 -16.95 0.57
N VAL A 292 11.99 -17.91 0.42
CA VAL A 292 11.76 -19.00 1.38
C VAL A 292 13.02 -19.83 1.62
N GLU A 293 13.76 -20.18 0.56
CA GLU A 293 14.97 -21.00 0.66
C GLU A 293 16.13 -20.25 1.36
N ARG A 294 16.34 -18.96 1.05
CA ARG A 294 17.39 -18.17 1.70
C ARG A 294 17.14 -17.92 3.18
N LEU A 295 15.87 -17.76 3.55
CA LEU A 295 15.45 -17.54 4.94
C LEU A 295 15.18 -18.84 5.69
N ARG A 296 15.18 -19.98 5.00
CA ARG A 296 14.82 -21.29 5.55
C ARG A 296 13.48 -21.27 6.30
N LEU A 297 12.47 -20.60 5.73
CA LEU A 297 11.17 -20.41 6.41
C LEU A 297 10.42 -21.72 6.67
N CYS A 298 10.76 -22.80 5.97
CA CYS A 298 10.22 -24.14 6.19
C CYS A 298 11.00 -24.96 7.24
N GLY A 299 11.98 -24.37 7.93
CA GLY A 299 12.84 -25.06 8.89
C GLY A 299 13.84 -26.01 8.23
N GLU A 300 14.68 -26.66 9.04
CA GLU A 300 15.74 -27.57 8.53
C GLU A 300 15.17 -28.81 7.84
N ASP A 301 14.05 -29.33 8.33
CA ASP A 301 13.37 -30.51 7.78
C ASP A 301 12.38 -30.16 6.65
N SER A 302 12.27 -28.90 6.25
CA SER A 302 11.35 -28.40 5.22
C SER A 302 9.85 -28.65 5.51
N THR A 303 9.47 -28.87 6.76
CA THR A 303 8.08 -29.13 7.20
C THR A 303 7.42 -27.96 7.92
N GLY A 304 8.16 -26.89 8.25
CA GLY A 304 7.64 -25.71 8.94
C GLY A 304 6.56 -24.99 8.12
N SER A 305 5.52 -24.53 8.81
CA SER A 305 4.51 -23.65 8.22
C SER A 305 4.94 -22.19 8.33
N PHE A 306 4.70 -21.41 7.29
CA PHE A 306 5.00 -19.98 7.26
C PHE A 306 3.94 -19.22 6.44
N PRO A 307 3.66 -17.96 6.78
CA PRO A 307 2.72 -17.15 6.01
C PRO A 307 3.34 -16.70 4.69
N VAL A 308 2.50 -16.72 3.64
CA VAL A 308 2.78 -16.10 2.33
C VAL A 308 1.71 -15.05 2.07
N VAL A 309 2.01 -13.80 2.39
CA VAL A 309 1.08 -12.68 2.19
C VAL A 309 1.03 -12.31 0.71
N MET A 310 -0.17 -12.23 0.13
CA MET A 310 -0.40 -12.01 -1.30
C MET A 310 -1.06 -10.65 -1.49
N VAL A 311 -0.39 -9.71 -2.16
CA VAL A 311 -0.87 -8.32 -2.32
C VAL A 311 -0.77 -7.86 -3.77
N GLY A 312 -1.76 -7.11 -4.24
CA GLY A 312 -1.71 -6.40 -5.52
C GLY A 312 -2.68 -6.95 -6.56
N GLY A 313 -3.12 -6.06 -7.45
CA GLY A 313 -4.24 -6.30 -8.36
C GLY A 313 -4.07 -7.48 -9.32
N VAL A 314 -2.83 -7.89 -9.63
CA VAL A 314 -2.58 -9.09 -10.45
C VAL A 314 -3.05 -10.35 -9.72
N LEU A 315 -2.87 -10.39 -8.40
CA LEU A 315 -3.22 -11.54 -7.54
C LEU A 315 -4.69 -11.54 -7.09
N GLU A 316 -5.44 -10.46 -7.31
CA GLU A 316 -6.82 -10.25 -6.82
C GLU A 316 -7.90 -10.61 -7.86
N THR A 317 -7.52 -11.21 -9.00
CA THR A 317 -8.41 -11.47 -10.12
C THR A 317 -9.46 -12.54 -9.81
N LYS A 318 -10.71 -12.12 -9.56
CA LYS A 318 -11.90 -13.00 -9.43
C LYS A 318 -12.46 -13.42 -10.79
N ARG A 319 -11.60 -13.93 -11.65
CA ARG A 319 -11.92 -14.36 -13.02
C ARG A 319 -11.81 -15.88 -13.12
N ALA A 320 -12.29 -16.47 -14.20
CA ALA A 320 -12.16 -17.91 -14.41
C ALA A 320 -10.68 -18.30 -14.52
N TRP A 321 -9.85 -17.40 -15.06
CA TRP A 321 -8.40 -17.49 -14.96
C TRP A 321 -7.86 -16.58 -13.85
N ASP A 322 -7.53 -17.18 -12.70
CA ASP A 322 -7.08 -16.50 -11.47
C ASP A 322 -5.57 -16.73 -11.25
N ILE A 323 -4.78 -15.70 -11.53
CA ILE A 323 -3.31 -15.74 -11.40
C ILE A 323 -2.90 -16.01 -9.96
N GLY A 324 -3.62 -15.45 -8.98
CA GLY A 324 -3.31 -15.60 -7.56
C GLY A 324 -3.47 -17.05 -7.10
N ASN A 325 -4.54 -17.73 -7.51
CA ASN A 325 -4.75 -19.14 -7.17
C ASN A 325 -3.72 -20.05 -7.85
N GLU A 326 -3.38 -19.80 -9.12
CA GLU A 326 -2.36 -20.56 -9.82
C GLU A 326 -0.97 -20.39 -9.18
N VAL A 327 -0.61 -19.17 -8.75
CA VAL A 327 0.61 -18.93 -7.98
C VAL A 327 0.60 -19.73 -6.67
N VAL A 328 -0.52 -19.75 -5.94
CA VAL A 328 -0.64 -20.56 -4.70
C VAL A 328 -0.44 -22.05 -4.98
N ILE A 329 -1.03 -22.58 -6.05
CA ILE A 329 -0.85 -23.98 -6.47
C ILE A 329 0.63 -24.26 -6.74
N TYR A 330 1.32 -23.37 -7.45
CA TYR A 330 2.75 -23.52 -7.73
C TYR A 330 3.61 -23.42 -6.46
N ILE A 331 3.34 -22.47 -5.56
CA ILE A 331 4.03 -22.35 -4.28
C ILE A 331 3.87 -23.64 -3.46
N LYS A 332 2.65 -24.20 -3.39
CA LYS A 332 2.38 -25.44 -2.65
C LYS A 332 3.06 -26.68 -3.21
N LYS A 333 3.45 -26.69 -4.50
CA LYS A 333 4.30 -27.75 -5.07
C LYS A 333 5.71 -27.72 -4.47
N PHE A 334 6.23 -26.54 -4.13
CA PHE A 334 7.54 -26.40 -3.47
C PHE A 334 7.42 -26.54 -1.95
N PHE A 335 6.38 -25.94 -1.37
CA PHE A 335 6.20 -25.83 0.09
C PHE A 335 4.75 -26.18 0.45
N PRO A 336 4.44 -27.47 0.70
CA PRO A 336 3.07 -27.90 1.01
C PRO A 336 2.43 -27.20 2.21
N ASN A 337 3.25 -26.77 3.18
CA ASN A 337 2.82 -26.12 4.42
C ASN A 337 2.86 -24.59 4.37
N ALA A 338 3.11 -23.99 3.20
CA ALA A 338 2.93 -22.56 3.00
C ALA A 338 1.46 -22.17 3.27
N GLN A 339 1.28 -21.05 3.97
CA GLN A 339 -0.04 -20.52 4.34
C GLN A 339 -0.31 -19.22 3.58
N PRO A 340 -0.98 -19.26 2.42
CA PRO A 340 -1.32 -18.05 1.68
C PRO A 340 -2.29 -17.19 2.50
N ILE A 341 -1.99 -15.89 2.61
CA ILE A 341 -2.80 -14.91 3.32
C ILE A 341 -3.14 -13.78 2.36
N ARG A 342 -4.42 -13.45 2.24
CA ARG A 342 -4.86 -12.17 1.68
C ARG A 342 -5.11 -11.22 2.85
N PRO A 343 -4.41 -10.08 2.95
CA PRO A 343 -4.60 -9.15 4.07
C PRO A 343 -6.07 -8.73 4.22
N LYS A 344 -6.53 -8.66 5.47
CA LYS A 344 -7.85 -8.08 5.81
C LYS A 344 -7.80 -6.56 5.98
N VAL A 345 -6.59 -6.01 6.07
CA VAL A 345 -6.31 -4.58 6.26
C VAL A 345 -5.31 -4.11 5.22
N GLU A 346 -5.32 -2.81 4.92
CA GLU A 346 -4.42 -2.21 3.94
C GLU A 346 -2.97 -2.11 4.46
N PRO A 347 -1.97 -1.99 3.58
CA PRO A 347 -0.56 -1.88 3.99
C PRO A 347 -0.29 -0.71 4.94
N ALA A 348 -1.02 0.41 4.85
CA ALA A 348 -0.90 1.52 5.79
C ALA A 348 -1.19 1.09 7.24
N VAL A 349 -2.14 0.17 7.46
CA VAL A 349 -2.39 -0.42 8.78
C VAL A 349 -1.23 -1.30 9.21
N GLY A 350 -0.67 -2.09 8.29
CA GLY A 350 0.57 -2.83 8.53
C GLY A 350 1.71 -1.92 8.98
N ALA A 351 1.90 -0.76 8.32
CA ALA A 351 2.87 0.24 8.71
C ALA A 351 2.58 0.81 10.12
N ALA A 352 1.33 1.10 10.47
CA ALA A 352 0.99 1.60 11.81
C ALA A 352 1.33 0.57 12.91
N LEU A 353 1.09 -0.72 12.65
CA LEU A 353 1.47 -1.80 13.56
C LEU A 353 3.00 -1.94 13.68
N LEU A 354 3.75 -1.73 12.60
CA LEU A 354 5.21 -1.67 12.66
C LEU A 354 5.70 -0.49 13.49
N ALA A 355 5.11 0.70 13.32
CA ALA A 355 5.43 1.88 14.13
C ALA A 355 5.24 1.58 15.63
N PHE A 356 4.15 0.90 15.98
CA PHE A 356 3.88 0.47 17.35
C PHE A 356 4.91 -0.55 17.85
N ASN A 357 5.18 -1.60 17.09
CA ASN A 357 6.11 -2.67 17.49
C ASN A 357 7.53 -2.15 17.69
N PHE A 358 8.02 -1.29 16.81
CA PHE A 358 9.36 -0.69 16.94
C PHE A 358 9.45 0.24 18.15
N LEU A 359 8.42 1.05 18.40
CA LEU A 359 8.36 1.92 19.59
C LEU A 359 8.42 1.10 20.90
N MET A 360 7.69 0.00 20.97
CA MET A 360 7.68 -0.87 22.16
C MET A 360 9.04 -1.54 22.38
N LYS A 361 9.65 -2.07 21.31
CA LYS A 361 10.97 -2.71 21.38
C LYS A 361 12.08 -1.74 21.84
N GLU A 362 12.09 -0.50 21.35
CA GLU A 362 13.03 0.52 21.82
C GLU A 362 12.83 0.86 23.30
N SER A 363 11.57 0.89 23.76
CA SER A 363 11.23 1.19 25.15
C SER A 363 11.67 0.09 26.11
N GLU A 364 11.64 -1.18 25.68
CA GLU A 364 12.15 -2.32 26.45
C GLU A 364 13.68 -2.31 26.56
N VAL A 365 14.39 -2.04 25.46
CA VAL A 365 15.86 -1.94 25.45
C VAL A 365 16.34 -0.82 26.38
N ASN A 366 15.67 0.33 26.37
CA ASN A 366 16.00 1.46 27.23
C ASN A 366 15.68 1.24 28.72
N LYS A 367 14.80 0.28 29.06
CA LYS A 367 14.55 -0.11 30.47
C LYS A 367 15.62 -1.05 31.03
N HIS A 368 16.38 -1.70 30.16
CA HIS A 368 17.41 -2.69 30.51
C HIS A 368 18.84 -2.22 30.25
N SER A 369 19.00 -0.99 29.75
CA SER A 369 20.28 -0.27 29.59
C SER A 369 20.44 0.74 30.71
#